data_AF-A0A3N5FQ10-F1
#
_entry.id   AF-A0A3N5FQ10-F1
#
_cell.length_a   1.000
_cell.length_b   1.000
_cell.length_c   1.000
_cell.angle_alpha   90.00
_cell.angle_beta   90.00
_cell.angle_gamma   90.00
#
_symmetry.space_group_name_H-M   'P 1'
#
loop_
_entity.id
_entity.type
_entity.pdbx_description
1 polymer ?
#
loop_
_entity_poly.entity_id
_entity_poly.type
_entity_poly.pdbx_seq_one_letter_code
_entity_poly.pdbx_strand_id
1 'polypeptide(L)'
;RWTGTLEVPASGRYTFRTRNDDGVRMWIDGKVVIDHWKGEYVVSERRGEIDLVAGKPVTFKVEYFNGGDIGVLQLFWTSPGRPEEIIPASRFRSP
;
A
#
# COMPACT_ATOMS: atom_id res chain seq x y z
N ARG A 1 9.43 -7.85 2.52
CA ARG A 1 8.03 -8.29 2.35
C ARG A 1 7.30 -8.10 3.66
N TRP A 2 6.10 -7.51 3.63
CA TRP A 2 5.22 -7.35 4.78
C TRP A 2 3.88 -8.00 4.49
N THR A 3 3.30 -8.64 5.49
CA THR A 3 1.97 -9.26 5.44
C THR A 3 1.23 -8.98 6.73
N GLY A 4 -0.09 -8.86 6.67
CA GLY A 4 -0.92 -8.65 7.84
C GLY A 4 -2.35 -8.32 7.44
N THR A 5 -3.06 -7.62 8.32
CA THR A 5 -4.39 -7.08 8.03
C THR A 5 -4.45 -5.58 8.26
N LEU A 6 -5.31 -4.92 7.49
CA LEU A 6 -5.67 -3.53 7.67
C LEU A 6 -7.10 -3.40 8.21
N GLU A 7 -7.26 -2.54 9.20
CA GLU A 7 -8.55 -2.04 9.66
C GLU A 7 -8.88 -0.75 8.92
N VAL A 8 -9.93 -0.75 8.09
CA VAL A 8 -10.32 0.44 7.32
C VAL A 8 -11.42 1.23 8.03
N PRO A 9 -11.34 2.58 8.11
CA PRO A 9 -12.25 3.40 8.92
C PRO A 9 -13.64 3.59 8.29
N ALA A 10 -13.78 3.38 6.98
CA ALA A 10 -15.02 3.59 6.24
C ALA A 10 -15.13 2.62 5.05
N SER A 11 -16.36 2.29 4.66
CA SER A 11 -16.61 1.56 3.41
C SER A 11 -16.55 2.51 2.21
N GLY A 12 -16.03 2.02 1.07
CA GLY A 12 -15.99 2.77 -0.19
C GLY A 12 -14.65 2.61 -0.92
N ARG A 13 -14.43 3.45 -1.93
CA ARG A 13 -13.24 3.44 -2.78
C ARG A 13 -12.03 4.02 -2.04
N TYR A 14 -10.97 3.24 -1.94
CA TYR A 14 -9.66 3.66 -1.44
C TYR A 14 -8.70 3.81 -2.60
N THR A 15 -7.89 4.86 -2.57
CA THR A 15 -6.69 4.97 -3.42
C THR A 15 -5.48 4.67 -2.56
N PHE A 16 -4.74 3.62 -2.89
CA PHE A 16 -3.43 3.33 -2.31
C PHE A 16 -2.36 3.97 -3.16
N ARG A 17 -1.34 4.51 -2.51
CA ARG A 17 -0.17 5.08 -3.18
C ARG A 17 1.11 4.60 -2.52
N THR A 18 2.12 4.33 -3.34
CA THR A 18 3.50 4.11 -2.88
C THR A 18 4.36 5.30 -3.30
N ARG A 19 5.37 5.60 -2.49
CA ARG A 19 6.58 6.33 -2.89
C ARG A 19 7.76 5.41 -2.66
N ASN A 20 8.43 4.98 -3.72
CA ASN A 20 9.40 3.89 -3.66
C ASN A 20 10.55 4.05 -4.66
N ASP A 21 11.65 3.40 -4.31
CA ASP A 21 12.86 3.16 -5.12
C ASP A 21 13.49 1.88 -4.55
N ASP A 22 13.52 0.72 -5.22
CA ASP A 22 13.15 0.41 -6.61
C ASP A 22 11.73 -0.17 -6.68
N GLY A 23 11.56 -1.48 -6.93
CA GLY A 23 10.29 -2.10 -7.28
C GLY A 23 9.38 -2.38 -6.07
N VAL A 24 8.08 -2.32 -6.32
CA VAL A 24 7.03 -2.57 -5.33
C VAL A 24 5.86 -3.35 -5.93
N ARG A 25 5.30 -4.27 -5.15
CA ARG A 25 3.99 -4.88 -5.40
C ARG A 25 3.13 -4.76 -4.15
N MET A 26 1.88 -4.40 -4.33
CA MET A 26 0.91 -4.28 -3.25
C MET A 26 -0.34 -5.07 -3.58
N TRP A 27 -0.78 -5.85 -2.60
CA TRP A 27 -2.05 -6.54 -2.63
C TRP A 27 -2.89 -6.09 -1.44
N ILE A 28 -4.15 -5.78 -1.74
CA ILE A 28 -5.17 -5.41 -0.77
C ILE A 28 -6.36 -6.34 -0.99
N ASP A 29 -6.80 -6.99 0.08
CA ASP A 29 -7.85 -8.00 0.05
C ASP A 29 -7.60 -9.11 -0.99
N GLY A 30 -6.35 -9.58 -1.07
CA GLY A 30 -5.89 -10.58 -2.04
C GLY A 30 -5.79 -10.09 -3.50
N LYS A 31 -6.27 -8.89 -3.83
CA LYS A 31 -6.21 -8.32 -5.18
C LYS A 31 -4.94 -7.51 -5.38
N VAL A 32 -4.34 -7.62 -6.55
CA VAL A 32 -3.21 -6.77 -6.97
C VAL A 32 -3.71 -5.34 -7.15
N VAL A 33 -3.18 -4.40 -6.37
CA VAL A 33 -3.51 -2.96 -6.47
C VAL A 33 -2.37 -2.20 -7.14
N ILE A 34 -1.11 -2.58 -6.87
CA ILE A 34 0.07 -2.03 -7.53
C ILE A 34 0.96 -3.22 -7.93
N ASP A 35 1.39 -3.27 -9.19
CA ASP A 35 2.39 -4.23 -9.69
C ASP A 35 3.46 -3.51 -10.49
N HIS A 36 4.54 -3.15 -9.80
CA HIS A 36 5.70 -2.52 -10.42
C HIS A 36 6.98 -3.21 -9.94
N TRP A 37 7.36 -4.29 -10.61
CA TRP A 37 8.53 -5.10 -10.23
C TRP A 37 9.73 -4.87 -11.17
N LYS A 38 10.20 -3.63 -11.24
CA LYS A 38 11.33 -3.20 -12.07
C LYS A 38 12.24 -2.26 -11.28
N GLY A 39 13.53 -2.28 -11.60
CA GLY A 39 14.50 -1.32 -11.05
C GLY A 39 14.28 0.07 -11.65
N GLU A 40 14.37 1.10 -10.82
CA GLU A 40 14.30 2.52 -11.12
C GLU A 40 15.26 3.30 -10.22
N TYR A 41 16.29 3.92 -10.78
CA TYR A 41 17.28 4.72 -10.04
C TYR A 41 16.74 6.09 -9.54
N VAL A 42 15.43 6.21 -9.37
CA VAL A 42 14.73 7.43 -8.93
C VAL A 42 13.53 7.07 -8.07
N VAL A 43 13.32 7.85 -7.00
CA VAL A 43 12.10 7.74 -6.19
C VAL A 43 10.87 8.11 -7.02
N SER A 44 9.96 7.15 -7.18
CA SER A 44 8.77 7.30 -8.00
C SER A 44 7.49 6.94 -7.22
N GLU A 45 6.34 7.33 -7.78
CA GLU A 45 5.04 7.06 -7.18
C GLU A 45 4.22 6.08 -8.00
N ARG A 46 3.49 5.18 -7.32
CA ARG A 46 2.48 4.31 -7.95
C ARG A 46 1.17 4.46 -7.22
N ARG A 47 0.07 4.34 -7.94
CA ARG A 47 -1.29 4.39 -7.38
C ARG A 47 -2.10 3.19 -7.87
N GLY A 48 -3.02 2.75 -7.03
CA GLY A 48 -4.03 1.77 -7.39
C GLY A 48 -5.24 1.92 -6.47
N GLU A 49 -6.38 1.39 -6.90
CA GLU A 49 -7.64 1.64 -6.23
C GLU A 49 -8.42 0.35 -5.99
N ILE A 50 -9.19 0.33 -4.90
CA ILE A 50 -10.01 -0.81 -4.51
C ILE A 50 -11.16 -0.36 -3.63
N ASP A 51 -12.34 -0.96 -3.82
CA ASP A 51 -13.46 -0.80 -2.90
C ASP A 51 -13.30 -1.73 -1.69
N LEU A 52 -13.39 -1.16 -0.49
CA LEU A 52 -13.26 -1.87 0.78
C LEU A 52 -14.50 -1.69 1.64
N VAL A 53 -14.71 -2.63 2.56
CA VAL A 53 -15.83 -2.60 3.52
C VAL A 53 -15.28 -2.48 4.92
N ALA A 54 -15.70 -1.45 5.66
CA ALA A 54 -15.32 -1.26 7.05
C ALA A 54 -15.78 -2.42 7.94
N GLY A 55 -15.02 -2.68 9.01
CA GLY A 55 -15.30 -3.76 9.96
C GLY A 55 -14.94 -5.17 9.47
N LYS A 56 -14.50 -5.32 8.21
CA LYS A 56 -13.91 -6.58 7.71
C LYS A 56 -12.39 -6.54 7.83
N PRO A 57 -11.73 -7.63 8.26
CA PRO A 57 -10.27 -7.74 8.14
C PRO A 57 -9.88 -7.68 6.66
N VAL A 58 -9.12 -6.66 6.26
CA VAL A 58 -8.62 -6.53 4.89
C VAL A 58 -7.21 -7.12 4.84
N THR A 59 -7.00 -8.19 4.08
CA THR A 59 -5.64 -8.75 3.95
C THR A 59 -4.72 -7.74 3.26
N PHE A 60 -3.51 -7.64 3.76
CA PHE A 60 -2.50 -6.71 3.27
C PHE A 60 -1.21 -7.46 2.97
N LYS A 61 -0.64 -7.22 1.80
CA LYS A 61 0.69 -7.70 1.44
C LYS A 61 1.41 -6.63 0.64
N VAL A 62 2.67 -6.37 1.00
CA VAL A 62 3.59 -5.56 0.21
C VAL A 62 4.90 -6.32 0.02
N GLU A 63 5.34 -6.37 -1.22
CA GLU A 63 6.69 -6.80 -1.60
C GLU A 63 7.43 -5.59 -2.16
N TYR A 64 8.70 -5.50 -1.81
CA TYR A 64 9.57 -4.41 -2.22
C TYR A 64 10.98 -4.95 -2.35
N PHE A 65 11.73 -4.41 -3.30
CA PHE A 65 13.16 -4.60 -3.39
C PHE A 65 13.85 -3.26 -3.63
N ASN A 66 15.10 -3.19 -3.20
CA ASN A 66 16.05 -2.20 -3.66
C ASN A 66 17.21 -2.93 -4.35
N GLY A 67 17.54 -2.52 -5.57
CA GLY A 67 18.57 -3.05 -6.44
C GLY A 67 19.91 -2.33 -6.31
N GLY A 68 19.99 -1.20 -5.61
CA GLY A 68 21.24 -0.48 -5.33
C GLY A 68 21.04 0.82 -4.56
N ASP A 69 22.12 1.47 -4.12
CA ASP A 69 22.10 2.81 -3.51
C ASP A 69 21.02 3.03 -2.41
N ILE A 70 20.14 4.00 -2.59
CA ILE A 70 19.18 4.48 -1.57
C ILE A 70 17.86 3.74 -1.70
N GLY A 71 17.44 3.07 -0.63
CA GLY A 71 16.11 2.44 -0.57
C GLY A 71 15.05 3.34 0.04
N VAL A 72 13.92 3.52 -0.65
CA VAL A 72 12.76 4.25 -0.13
C VAL A 72 11.51 3.39 -0.25
N LEU A 73 10.71 3.33 0.81
CA LEU A 73 9.35 2.81 0.74
C LEU A 73 8.45 3.57 1.72
N GLN A 74 7.45 4.27 1.19
CA GLN A 74 6.38 4.89 1.96
C GLN A 74 5.04 4.48 1.35
N LEU A 75 4.08 4.15 2.22
CA LEU A 75 2.77 3.64 1.84
C LEU A 75 1.70 4.60 2.34
N PHE A 76 0.86 5.05 1.41
CA PHE A 76 -0.19 6.02 1.66
C PHE A 76 -1.54 5.43 1.26
N TRP A 77 -2.59 5.96 1.85
CA TRP A 77 -3.95 5.75 1.38
C TRP A 77 -4.74 7.06 1.35
N THR A 78 -5.78 7.07 0.54
CA THR A 78 -6.85 8.07 0.58
C THR A 78 -8.15 7.31 0.80
N SER A 79 -8.74 7.48 1.98
CA SER A 79 -10.02 6.85 2.31
C SER A 79 -11.22 7.73 1.87
N PRO A 80 -12.43 7.17 1.71
CA PRO A 80 -13.62 7.94 1.34
C PRO A 80 -13.83 9.15 2.25
N GLY A 81 -13.86 10.35 1.65
CA GLY A 81 -14.12 11.61 2.36
C GLY A 81 -12.99 12.10 3.28
N ARG A 82 -11.77 11.57 3.16
CA ARG A 82 -10.60 12.04 3.94
C ARG A 82 -9.40 12.36 3.02
N PRO A 83 -8.50 13.27 3.43
CA PRO A 83 -7.26 13.51 2.70
C PRO A 83 -6.33 12.29 2.70
N GLU A 84 -5.35 12.30 1.80
CA GLU A 84 -4.28 11.29 1.77
C GLU A 84 -3.44 11.35 3.05
N GLU A 85 -3.06 10.19 3.59
CA GLU A 85 -2.16 10.06 4.73
C GLU A 85 -1.26 8.82 4.58
N ILE A 86 -0.14 8.78 5.32
CA ILE A 86 0.61 7.53 5.51
C ILE A 86 -0.34 6.53 6.19
N ILE A 87 -0.38 5.28 5.70
CA ILE A 87 -1.20 4.24 6.31
C ILE A 87 -0.84 4.16 7.81
N PRO A 88 -1.77 4.51 8.73
CA PRO A 88 -1.40 4.62 10.14
C PRO A 88 -1.03 3.25 10.70
N ALA A 89 0.08 3.16 11.44
CA ALA A 89 0.50 1.90 12.06
C ALA A 89 -0.58 1.33 13.00
N SER A 90 -1.40 2.18 13.62
CA SER A 90 -2.54 1.78 14.44
C SER A 90 -3.64 1.04 13.67
N ARG A 91 -3.65 1.11 12.34
CA ARG A 91 -4.57 0.38 11.45
C ARG A 91 -3.99 -0.92 10.92
N PHE A 92 -2.72 -1.22 11.18
CA PHE A 92 -2.07 -2.44 10.74
C PHE A 92 -1.95 -3.44 11.90
N ARG A 93 -2.12 -4.73 11.59
CA ARG A 93 -1.85 -5.84 12.50
C ARG A 93 -0.94 -6.84 11.79
N SER A 94 0.16 -7.21 12.44
CA SER A 94 0.97 -8.34 12.01
C SER A 94 0.23 -9.65 12.27
N PRO A 95 0.59 -10.74 11.57
CA PRO A 95 0.14 -12.09 11.92
C PRO A 95 0.52 -12.48 13.35
#